data_AF-A0A7X0G598-F1
#
_entry.id   AF-A0A7X0G598-F1
#
_cell.length_a   1.000
_cell.length_b   1.000
_cell.length_c   1.000
_cell.angle_alpha   90.00
_cell.angle_beta   90.00
_cell.angle_gamma   90.00
#
_symmetry.space_group_name_H-M   'P 1'
#
loop_
_entity.id
_entity.type
_entity.pdbx_description
1 polymer ?
#
loop_
_entity_poly.entity_id
_entity_poly.type
_entity_poly.pdbx_seq_one_letter_code
_entity_poly.pdbx_strand_id
1 'polypeptide(L)'
;MGYRRPAHPADRTGPRHGPGELPAGDPVREGAPAAYDLLLQRLANPGLLLPACLFDVGAQGLDAITDRFGTVPYSGPGELTVDYVDDGLTVASLREHQQLANLFFRPALYGVDARTERLAEVVDASRDSRHAFERVRLLRGKGAEAMARRIRSGALPEGAYEADPSASAPSLVEEAAGRLDVPPDSAALYLQLLTLSAPTDRNVRKWNRWTPARLRKAADPLVARDLVVRHEHRDTGRKIFLPGPCTQGPPPQETWKADLKAAADAEDPRTPFVWRPLPDRFTYAWHHAHKHPPA
;
A
#
# COMPACT_ATOMS: atom_id res chain seq x y z
N MET A 1 43.89 2.26 -6.73
CA MET A 1 42.86 1.65 -7.61
C MET A 1 41.54 1.68 -6.87
N GLY A 2 40.66 2.63 -7.22
CA GLY A 2 39.39 2.86 -6.53
C GLY A 2 38.31 1.91 -7.04
N TYR A 3 37.79 1.06 -6.17
CA TYR A 3 36.65 0.18 -6.47
C TYR A 3 35.38 1.04 -6.44
N ARG A 4 34.87 1.44 -7.62
CA ARG A 4 33.53 2.05 -7.75
C ARG A 4 32.51 0.98 -7.39
N ARG A 5 31.78 1.18 -6.28
CA ARG A 5 30.55 0.44 -6.00
C ARG A 5 29.59 0.62 -7.20
N PRO A 6 29.03 -0.45 -7.79
CA PRO A 6 27.94 -0.31 -8.73
C PRO A 6 26.74 0.32 -8.00
N ALA A 7 26.10 1.29 -8.64
CA ALA A 7 24.89 1.93 -8.15
C ALA A 7 23.82 0.85 -7.89
N HIS A 8 23.31 0.84 -6.66
CA HIS A 8 22.18 0.01 -6.26
C HIS A 8 20.97 0.43 -7.11
N PRO A 9 20.27 -0.49 -7.81
CA PRO A 9 19.01 -0.15 -8.46
C PRO A 9 17.92 -0.06 -7.39
N ALA A 10 17.93 1.03 -6.63
CA ALA A 10 16.76 1.46 -5.88
C ALA A 10 15.82 2.12 -6.88
N ASP A 11 14.78 1.38 -7.29
CA ASP A 11 13.44 1.87 -7.67
C ASP A 11 12.74 0.95 -8.69
N ARG A 12 12.42 -0.29 -8.30
CA ARG A 12 11.59 -1.23 -9.11
C ARG A 12 10.72 -2.19 -8.29
N THR A 13 10.31 -1.85 -7.08
CA THR A 13 9.63 -2.80 -6.16
C THR A 13 8.23 -2.38 -5.69
N GLY A 14 7.54 -1.49 -6.42
CA GLY A 14 6.09 -1.39 -6.33
C GLY A 14 5.43 -2.39 -7.28
N PRO A 15 4.36 -3.11 -6.88
CA PRO A 15 3.57 -3.89 -7.83
C PRO A 15 3.05 -2.93 -8.92
N ARG A 16 3.44 -3.18 -10.18
CA ARG A 16 3.00 -2.39 -11.34
C ARG A 16 1.50 -2.46 -11.60
N HIS A 17 0.78 -3.28 -10.84
CA HIS A 17 -0.63 -3.57 -11.01
C HIS A 17 -1.32 -3.65 -9.65
N GLY A 18 -1.97 -2.56 -9.24
CA GLY A 18 -2.89 -2.59 -8.11
C GLY A 18 -4.21 -3.30 -8.50
N PRO A 19 -5.02 -3.76 -7.53
CA PRO A 19 -6.28 -4.48 -7.79
C PRO A 19 -7.35 -3.70 -8.57
N GLY A 20 -7.13 -2.40 -8.85
CA GLY A 20 -7.97 -1.60 -9.73
C GLY A 20 -7.66 -1.72 -11.23
N GLU A 21 -6.63 -2.47 -11.60
CA GLU A 21 -6.21 -2.60 -13.00
C GLU A 21 -6.82 -3.79 -13.74
N LEU A 22 -7.44 -4.69 -12.98
CA LEU A 22 -8.15 -5.87 -13.46
C LEU A 22 -9.66 -5.65 -13.31
N PRO A 23 -10.45 -5.96 -14.34
CA PRO A 23 -11.90 -5.84 -14.25
C PRO A 23 -12.50 -6.95 -13.38
N ALA A 24 -13.74 -6.77 -12.89
CA ALA A 24 -14.52 -7.87 -12.32
C ALA A 24 -14.66 -9.02 -13.34
N GLY A 25 -14.58 -10.27 -12.86
CA GLY A 25 -14.56 -11.46 -13.71
C GLY A 25 -13.17 -11.86 -14.22
N ASP A 26 -12.13 -11.05 -13.96
CA ASP A 26 -10.75 -11.47 -14.23
C ASP A 26 -10.30 -12.56 -13.23
N PRO A 27 -9.79 -13.71 -13.69
CA PRO A 27 -9.48 -14.84 -12.80
C PRO A 27 -8.42 -14.51 -11.74
N VAL A 28 -7.50 -13.58 -11.99
CA VAL A 28 -6.51 -13.15 -10.98
C VAL A 28 -7.18 -12.33 -9.89
N ARG A 29 -8.13 -11.46 -10.26
CA ARG A 29 -8.93 -10.71 -9.29
C ARG A 29 -9.81 -11.64 -8.47
N GLU A 30 -10.54 -12.55 -9.12
CA GLU A 30 -11.46 -13.48 -8.44
C GLU A 30 -10.72 -14.48 -7.54
N GLY A 31 -9.49 -14.86 -7.88
CA GLY A 31 -8.65 -15.73 -7.05
C GLY A 31 -8.04 -15.05 -5.83
N ALA A 32 -7.99 -13.71 -5.77
CA ALA A 32 -7.29 -12.98 -4.71
C ALA A 32 -7.82 -13.27 -3.29
N PRO A 33 -9.15 -13.36 -3.04
CA PRO A 33 -9.66 -13.71 -1.71
C PRO A 33 -9.29 -15.14 -1.27
N ALA A 34 -9.28 -16.11 -2.19
CA ALA A 34 -8.87 -17.48 -1.88
C ALA A 34 -7.36 -17.55 -1.55
N ALA A 35 -6.53 -16.84 -2.33
CA ALA A 35 -5.11 -16.71 -2.04
C ALA A 35 -4.86 -16.04 -0.68
N TYR A 36 -5.65 -15.01 -0.34
CA TYR A 36 -5.61 -14.35 0.96
C TYR A 36 -5.91 -15.32 2.10
N ASP A 37 -6.97 -16.12 1.99
CA ASP A 37 -7.33 -17.10 3.04
C ASP A 37 -6.25 -18.17 3.22
N LEU A 38 -5.69 -18.69 2.12
CA LEU A 38 -4.60 -19.67 2.17
C LEU A 38 -3.33 -19.10 2.81
N LEU A 39 -3.02 -17.82 2.55
CA LEU A 39 -1.91 -17.13 3.20
C LEU A 39 -2.17 -17.00 4.71
N LEU A 40 -3.37 -16.59 5.12
CA LEU A 40 -3.71 -16.50 6.55
C LEU A 40 -3.64 -17.87 7.23
N GLN A 41 -4.13 -18.94 6.60
CA GLN A 41 -4.00 -20.31 7.09
C GLN A 41 -2.53 -20.71 7.26
N ARG A 42 -1.67 -20.38 6.29
CA ARG A 42 -0.24 -20.68 6.38
C ARG A 42 0.43 -19.92 7.52
N LEU A 43 0.05 -18.66 7.73
CA LEU A 43 0.56 -17.79 8.80
C LEU A 43 0.09 -18.24 10.19
N ALA A 44 -1.04 -18.95 10.29
CA ALA A 44 -1.52 -19.53 11.54
C ALA A 44 -0.74 -20.77 12.00
N ASN A 45 0.20 -21.29 11.20
CA ASN A 45 1.03 -22.42 11.59
C ASN A 45 2.05 -22.01 12.68
N PRO A 46 1.99 -22.58 13.91
CA PRO A 46 2.87 -22.20 15.01
C PRO A 46 4.34 -22.58 14.78
N GLY A 47 4.63 -23.52 13.87
CA GLY A 47 6.00 -23.88 13.47
C GLY A 47 6.60 -22.98 12.38
N LEU A 48 5.84 -22.00 11.84
CA LEU A 48 6.36 -21.09 10.83
C LEU A 48 7.21 -19.99 11.48
N LEU A 49 8.49 -19.94 11.11
CA LEU A 49 9.38 -18.82 11.41
C LEU A 49 9.62 -17.99 10.14
N LEU A 50 9.44 -16.68 10.24
CA LEU A 50 9.74 -15.72 9.17
C LEU A 50 10.79 -14.72 9.65
N PRO A 51 11.66 -14.21 8.76
CA PRO A 51 12.64 -13.19 9.14
C PRO A 51 11.95 -11.87 9.50
N ALA A 52 12.28 -11.28 10.66
CA ALA A 52 11.75 -9.99 11.10
C ALA A 52 12.66 -8.84 10.64
N CYS A 53 13.80 -8.64 11.31
CA CYS A 53 14.77 -7.58 10.98
C CYS A 53 16.14 -7.90 11.59
N LEU A 54 17.18 -7.15 11.18
CA LEU A 54 18.45 -7.11 11.90
C LEU A 54 18.29 -6.20 13.11
N PHE A 55 18.73 -6.68 14.26
CA PHE A 55 18.72 -5.93 15.51
C PHE A 55 20.16 -5.56 15.88
N ASP A 56 20.43 -4.26 16.02
CA ASP A 56 21.71 -3.77 16.51
C ASP A 56 21.80 -3.96 18.02
N VAL A 57 22.70 -4.84 18.44
CA VAL A 57 22.93 -5.18 19.86
C VAL A 57 24.12 -4.42 20.45
N GLY A 58 24.83 -3.63 19.64
CA GLY A 58 25.98 -2.85 20.05
C GLY A 58 26.99 -3.63 20.90
N ALA A 59 27.59 -2.93 21.88
CA ALA A 59 28.53 -3.54 22.82
C ALA A 59 27.87 -4.48 23.85
N GLN A 60 26.54 -4.39 24.04
CA GLN A 60 25.80 -5.26 24.96
C GLN A 60 25.71 -6.70 24.46
N GLY A 61 25.77 -6.92 23.14
CA GLY A 61 25.88 -8.25 22.57
C GLY A 61 24.71 -9.17 22.96
N LEU A 62 25.02 -10.30 23.61
CA LEU A 62 24.00 -11.26 24.04
C LEU A 62 23.05 -10.68 25.10
N ASP A 63 23.53 -9.81 26.00
CA ASP A 63 22.72 -9.24 27.08
C ASP A 63 21.55 -8.41 26.51
N ALA A 64 21.78 -7.65 25.43
CA ALA A 64 20.72 -6.90 24.74
C ALA A 64 19.62 -7.80 24.17
N ILE A 65 19.97 -9.03 23.78
CA ILE A 65 19.01 -10.02 23.30
C ILE A 65 18.26 -10.61 24.49
N THR A 66 18.97 -11.04 25.53
CA THR A 66 18.37 -11.74 26.66
C THR A 66 17.49 -10.86 27.54
N ASP A 67 17.86 -9.59 27.70
CA ASP A 67 17.07 -8.63 28.46
C ASP A 67 15.73 -8.34 27.76
N ARG A 68 15.71 -8.38 26.42
CA ARG A 68 14.51 -8.05 25.63
C ARG A 68 13.64 -9.25 25.28
N PHE A 69 14.25 -10.38 24.98
CA PHE A 69 13.59 -11.60 24.49
C PHE A 69 13.72 -12.79 25.46
N GLY A 70 14.28 -12.57 26.66
CA GLY A 70 14.42 -13.60 27.68
C GLY A 70 15.60 -14.54 27.43
N THR A 71 15.66 -15.65 28.17
CA THR A 71 16.85 -16.52 28.21
C THR A 71 16.54 -17.96 27.76
N VAL A 72 15.31 -18.22 27.31
CA VAL A 72 14.90 -19.58 26.92
C VAL A 72 15.58 -19.97 25.62
N PRO A 73 16.31 -21.10 25.57
CA PRO A 73 16.94 -21.57 24.33
C PRO A 73 15.91 -22.01 23.29
N TYR A 74 16.13 -21.68 22.02
CA TYR A 74 15.32 -22.21 20.93
C TYR A 74 15.58 -23.71 20.72
N SER A 75 14.53 -24.52 20.76
CA SER A 75 14.59 -25.95 20.42
C SER A 75 13.96 -26.16 19.03
N GLY A 76 14.79 -26.09 17.99
CA GLY A 76 14.39 -26.27 16.59
C GLY A 76 14.63 -27.69 16.04
N PRO A 77 14.04 -28.05 14.88
CA PRO A 77 14.12 -29.40 14.31
C PRO A 77 15.47 -29.76 13.66
N GLY A 78 16.58 -29.13 14.04
CA GLY A 78 17.92 -29.41 13.51
C GLY A 78 19.03 -28.98 14.46
N GLU A 79 20.24 -29.50 14.24
CA GLU A 79 21.43 -29.05 14.96
C GLU A 79 21.71 -27.58 14.60
N LEU A 80 21.77 -26.74 15.63
CA LEU A 80 22.02 -25.31 15.50
C LEU A 80 23.50 -25.06 15.73
N THR A 81 24.13 -24.31 14.83
CA THR A 81 25.56 -23.95 14.92
C THR A 81 25.81 -22.71 15.78
N VAL A 82 24.76 -22.03 16.24
CA VAL A 82 24.80 -20.85 17.11
C VAL A 82 23.70 -20.95 18.15
N ASP A 83 23.88 -20.31 19.31
CA ASP A 83 22.85 -20.23 20.35
C ASP A 83 21.74 -19.23 19.97
N TYR A 84 20.50 -19.61 20.25
CA TYR A 84 19.30 -18.84 19.94
C TYR A 84 18.47 -18.63 21.21
N VAL A 85 17.90 -17.43 21.34
CA VAL A 85 16.90 -17.09 22.35
C VAL A 85 15.51 -17.17 21.72
N ASP A 86 14.54 -17.71 22.45
CA ASP A 86 13.15 -17.86 22.02
C ASP A 86 12.17 -17.38 23.09
N ASP A 87 11.50 -16.25 22.83
CA ASP A 87 10.44 -15.74 23.73
C ASP A 87 9.05 -16.29 23.40
N GLY A 88 8.99 -17.27 22.48
CA GLY A 88 7.79 -17.84 21.89
C GLY A 88 7.34 -17.07 20.64
N LEU A 89 7.30 -15.74 20.63
CA LEU A 89 6.98 -14.97 19.42
C LEU A 89 8.21 -14.82 18.52
N THR A 90 9.34 -14.46 19.13
CA THR A 90 10.57 -14.03 18.49
C THR A 90 11.67 -15.03 18.77
N VAL A 91 12.38 -15.42 17.71
CA VAL A 91 13.61 -16.20 17.80
C VAL A 91 14.76 -15.31 17.38
N ALA A 92 15.73 -15.13 18.27
CA ALA A 92 16.87 -14.25 18.10
C ALA A 92 18.18 -15.04 18.08
N SER A 93 19.08 -14.70 17.16
CA SER A 93 20.43 -15.28 17.10
C SER A 93 21.47 -14.18 17.01
N LEU A 94 22.50 -14.22 17.84
CA LEU A 94 23.64 -13.31 17.71
C LEU A 94 24.42 -13.69 16.43
N ARG A 95 24.85 -12.69 15.66
CA ARG A 95 25.83 -12.88 14.58
C ARG A 95 27.21 -12.71 15.16
N GLU A 96 27.99 -13.79 15.18
CA GLU A 96 29.39 -13.73 15.55
C GLU A 96 30.10 -12.64 14.71
N HIS A 97 30.82 -11.75 15.39
CA HIS A 97 31.63 -10.66 14.81
C HIS A 97 30.92 -9.41 14.27
N GLN A 98 29.59 -9.25 14.38
CA GLN A 98 28.90 -8.10 13.74
C GLN A 98 28.13 -7.15 14.67
N GLN A 99 28.09 -7.35 15.99
CA GLN A 99 27.21 -6.59 16.90
C GLN A 99 25.74 -6.53 16.41
N LEU A 100 25.32 -7.56 15.67
CA LEU A 100 24.00 -7.67 15.09
C LEU A 100 23.37 -9.00 15.50
N ALA A 101 22.05 -9.00 15.68
CA ALA A 101 21.26 -10.20 15.85
C ALA A 101 20.30 -10.40 14.67
N ASN A 102 20.10 -11.65 14.27
CA ASN A 102 18.99 -12.02 13.41
C ASN A 102 17.74 -12.20 14.24
N LEU A 103 16.70 -11.42 13.96
CA LEU A 103 15.38 -11.69 14.49
C LEU A 103 14.53 -12.45 13.47
N PHE A 104 13.87 -13.48 13.95
CA PHE A 104 12.79 -14.21 13.30
C PHE A 104 11.56 -14.13 14.19
N PHE A 105 10.38 -14.34 13.63
CA PHE A 105 9.15 -14.35 14.41
C PHE A 105 8.16 -15.39 13.92
N ARG A 106 7.25 -15.79 14.81
CA ARG A 106 6.14 -16.70 14.55
C ARG A 106 4.87 -15.90 14.25
N PRO A 107 4.42 -15.85 12.97
CA PRO A 107 3.23 -15.07 12.63
C PRO A 107 1.95 -15.52 13.34
N ALA A 108 1.88 -16.79 13.76
CA ALA A 108 0.76 -17.35 14.51
C ALA A 108 0.56 -16.70 15.89
N LEU A 109 1.64 -16.17 16.49
CA LEU A 109 1.63 -15.51 17.80
C LEU A 109 1.64 -13.98 17.69
N TYR A 110 1.71 -13.44 16.46
CA TYR A 110 1.66 -12.01 16.23
C TYR A 110 0.29 -11.43 16.62
N GLY A 111 0.28 -10.32 17.36
CA GLY A 111 -0.93 -9.65 17.83
C GLY A 111 -1.64 -10.32 19.00
N VAL A 112 -1.04 -11.32 19.64
CA VAL A 112 -1.64 -12.04 20.78
C VAL A 112 -1.37 -11.34 22.12
N ASP A 113 -0.18 -10.79 22.31
CA ASP A 113 0.23 -10.12 23.55
C ASP A 113 1.34 -9.07 23.33
N ALA A 114 1.83 -8.50 24.43
CA ALA A 114 2.82 -7.43 24.50
C ALA A 114 4.17 -7.75 23.83
N ARG A 115 4.49 -9.02 23.53
CA ARG A 115 5.67 -9.38 22.72
C ARG A 115 5.61 -8.75 21.33
N THR A 116 4.39 -8.57 20.81
CA THR A 116 4.17 -7.96 19.50
C THR A 116 4.68 -6.53 19.45
N GLU A 117 4.42 -5.75 20.48
CA GLU A 117 4.85 -4.35 20.59
C GLU A 117 6.37 -4.28 20.74
N ARG A 118 6.96 -5.13 21.59
CA ARG A 118 8.43 -5.22 21.74
C ARG A 118 9.15 -5.56 20.44
N LEU A 119 8.63 -6.52 19.67
CA LEU A 119 9.20 -6.85 18.37
C LEU A 119 9.01 -5.71 17.36
N ALA A 120 7.84 -5.06 17.36
CA ALA A 120 7.56 -3.94 16.47
C ALA A 120 8.49 -2.76 16.73
N GLU A 121 8.79 -2.41 17.99
CA GLU A 121 9.75 -1.35 18.34
C GLU A 121 11.14 -1.59 17.71
N VAL A 122 11.61 -2.83 17.74
CA VAL A 122 12.91 -3.19 17.14
C VAL A 122 12.85 -3.16 15.61
N VAL A 123 11.75 -3.62 15.01
CA VAL A 123 11.58 -3.58 13.56
C VAL A 123 11.46 -2.15 13.05
N ASP A 124 10.65 -1.31 13.71
CA ASP A 124 10.41 0.08 13.33
C ASP A 124 11.67 0.94 13.51
N ALA A 125 12.54 0.62 14.48
CA ALA A 125 13.85 1.24 14.65
C ALA A 125 14.94 0.68 13.70
N SER A 126 14.69 -0.50 13.09
CA SER A 126 15.65 -1.14 12.22
C SER A 126 15.73 -0.43 10.88
N ARG A 127 16.95 -0.25 10.38
CA ARG A 127 17.21 0.25 9.01
C ARG A 127 17.17 -0.87 7.98
N ASP A 128 16.88 -2.10 8.40
CA ASP A 128 16.83 -3.29 7.57
C ASP A 128 15.50 -3.38 6.81
N SER A 129 15.58 -3.66 5.51
CA SER A 129 14.44 -3.73 4.61
C SER A 129 13.78 -5.11 4.57
N ARG A 130 13.92 -5.93 5.63
CA ARG A 130 13.28 -7.24 5.68
C ARG A 130 11.75 -7.12 5.69
N HIS A 131 11.16 -7.36 4.53
CA HIS A 131 9.75 -7.08 4.28
C HIS A 131 8.77 -8.11 4.86
N ALA A 132 9.20 -9.24 5.43
CA ALA A 132 8.25 -10.29 5.81
C ALA A 132 7.37 -9.88 7.01
N PHE A 133 7.93 -9.21 8.02
CA PHE A 133 7.16 -8.67 9.14
C PHE A 133 6.11 -7.65 8.67
N GLU A 134 6.52 -6.66 7.87
CA GLU A 134 5.61 -5.66 7.31
C GLU A 134 4.55 -6.27 6.39
N ARG A 135 4.90 -7.27 5.57
CA ARG A 135 3.91 -7.98 4.74
C ARG A 135 2.89 -8.73 5.59
N VAL A 136 3.31 -9.35 6.70
CA VAL A 136 2.38 -9.99 7.63
C VAL A 136 1.48 -8.97 8.32
N ARG A 137 2.03 -7.81 8.75
CA ARG A 137 1.24 -6.67 9.28
C ARG A 137 0.16 -6.25 8.29
N LEU A 138 0.53 -6.06 7.02
CA LEU A 138 -0.39 -5.64 5.95
C LEU A 138 -1.46 -6.71 5.67
N LEU A 139 -1.08 -7.97 5.56
CA LEU A 139 -2.01 -9.09 5.32
C LEU A 139 -3.00 -9.29 6.48
N ARG A 140 -2.54 -9.14 7.73
CA ARG A 140 -3.41 -9.24 8.91
C ARG A 140 -4.13 -7.93 9.24
N GLY A 141 -3.84 -6.86 8.51
CA GLY A 141 -4.45 -5.55 8.67
C GLY A 141 -5.83 -5.46 8.03
N LYS A 142 -6.59 -4.43 8.43
CA LYS A 142 -7.96 -4.19 7.96
C LYS A 142 -8.05 -3.97 6.45
N GLY A 143 -7.00 -3.42 5.82
CA GLY A 143 -6.97 -3.13 4.38
C GLY A 143 -7.05 -4.38 3.52
N ALA A 144 -6.20 -5.38 3.79
CA ALA A 144 -6.21 -6.63 3.04
C ALA A 144 -7.54 -7.39 3.21
N GLU A 145 -8.07 -7.42 4.44
CA GLU A 145 -9.38 -8.01 4.72
C GLU A 145 -10.50 -7.28 3.97
N ALA A 146 -10.51 -5.94 3.98
CA ALA A 146 -11.50 -5.13 3.28
C ALA A 146 -11.44 -5.34 1.76
N MET A 147 -10.25 -5.46 1.18
CA MET A 147 -10.08 -5.79 -0.23
C MET A 147 -10.64 -7.17 -0.57
N ALA A 148 -10.30 -8.20 0.21
CA ALA A 148 -10.83 -9.55 0.01
C ALA A 148 -12.36 -9.58 0.14
N ARG A 149 -12.92 -8.88 1.14
CA ARG A 149 -14.37 -8.72 1.34
C ARG A 149 -15.04 -8.01 0.18
N ARG A 150 -14.43 -6.94 -0.35
CA ARG A 150 -14.94 -6.17 -1.50
C ARG A 150 -14.99 -7.02 -2.78
N ILE A 151 -14.00 -7.87 -3.01
CA ILE A 151 -14.04 -8.79 -4.16
C ILE A 151 -15.15 -9.84 -3.95
N ARG A 152 -15.19 -10.49 -2.79
CA ARG A 152 -16.22 -11.51 -2.47
C ARG A 152 -17.66 -10.98 -2.55
N SER A 153 -17.88 -9.70 -2.26
CA SER A 153 -19.23 -9.14 -2.28
C SER A 153 -19.83 -9.04 -3.68
N GLY A 154 -19.02 -9.17 -4.74
CA GLY A 154 -19.50 -9.07 -6.13
C GLY A 154 -20.11 -7.71 -6.47
N ALA A 155 -19.84 -6.68 -5.66
CA ALA A 155 -20.50 -5.38 -5.78
C ALA A 155 -20.01 -4.54 -6.98
N LEU A 156 -18.99 -5.01 -7.71
CA LEU A 156 -18.53 -4.41 -8.95
C LEU A 156 -19.12 -5.20 -10.14
N PRO A 157 -19.85 -4.57 -11.07
CA PRO A 157 -20.42 -5.25 -12.23
C PRO A 157 -19.36 -5.96 -13.10
N GLU A 158 -19.72 -7.08 -13.73
CA GLU A 158 -18.81 -7.86 -14.58
C GLU A 158 -18.14 -7.02 -15.68
N GLY A 159 -16.84 -7.18 -15.83
CA GLY A 159 -16.02 -6.42 -16.77
C GLY A 159 -15.78 -4.95 -16.37
N ALA A 160 -16.37 -4.43 -15.30
CA ALA A 160 -16.13 -3.08 -14.80
C ALA A 160 -14.83 -3.02 -13.98
N TYR A 161 -14.24 -1.83 -13.87
CA TYR A 161 -13.00 -1.60 -13.12
C TYR A 161 -13.30 -0.85 -11.82
N GLU A 162 -12.64 -1.23 -10.72
CA GLU A 162 -12.74 -0.45 -9.47
C GLU A 162 -12.26 0.99 -9.65
N ALA A 163 -11.39 1.22 -10.64
CA ALA A 163 -10.89 2.54 -10.99
C ALA A 163 -11.94 3.45 -11.67
N ASP A 164 -13.09 2.93 -12.13
CA ASP A 164 -14.24 3.72 -12.59
C ASP A 164 -15.18 3.98 -11.39
N PRO A 165 -15.17 5.20 -10.81
CA PRO A 165 -16.01 5.52 -9.66
C PRO A 165 -17.51 5.48 -9.99
N SER A 166 -17.91 5.57 -11.27
CA SER A 166 -19.32 5.42 -11.68
C SER A 166 -19.82 4.00 -11.46
N ALA A 167 -18.92 3.01 -11.49
CA ALA A 167 -19.22 1.61 -11.21
C ALA A 167 -18.89 1.23 -9.75
N SER A 168 -17.82 1.77 -9.19
CA SER A 168 -17.31 1.35 -7.89
C SER A 168 -17.85 2.17 -6.71
N ALA A 169 -18.27 3.42 -6.95
CA ALA A 169 -18.79 4.36 -5.95
C ALA A 169 -19.85 5.33 -6.55
N PRO A 170 -20.95 4.84 -7.15
CA PRO A 170 -21.89 5.69 -7.90
C PRO A 170 -22.50 6.83 -7.07
N SER A 171 -22.87 6.58 -5.81
CA SER A 171 -23.42 7.62 -4.92
C SER A 171 -22.42 8.76 -4.65
N LEU A 172 -21.12 8.47 -4.65
CA LEU A 172 -20.08 9.49 -4.52
C LEU A 172 -19.95 10.33 -5.79
N VAL A 173 -20.14 9.73 -6.96
CA VAL A 173 -20.18 10.47 -8.24
C VAL A 173 -21.37 11.42 -8.26
N GLU A 174 -22.54 10.98 -7.78
CA GLU A 174 -23.72 11.84 -7.65
C GLU A 174 -23.47 13.01 -6.68
N GLU A 175 -22.90 12.74 -5.50
CA GLU A 175 -22.51 13.79 -4.54
C GLU A 175 -21.53 14.80 -5.18
N ALA A 176 -20.50 14.29 -5.86
CA ALA A 176 -19.47 15.14 -6.47
C ALA A 176 -20.00 15.96 -7.64
N ALA A 177 -20.84 15.37 -8.48
CA ALA A 177 -21.51 16.08 -9.58
C ALA A 177 -22.38 17.22 -9.05
N GLY A 178 -23.18 16.96 -8.01
CA GLY A 178 -24.05 17.97 -7.39
C GLY A 178 -23.26 19.10 -6.73
N ARG A 179 -22.19 18.79 -5.99
CA ARG A 179 -21.41 19.83 -5.29
C ARG A 179 -20.54 20.67 -6.21
N LEU A 180 -19.97 20.08 -7.26
CA LEU A 180 -19.15 20.81 -8.23
C LEU A 180 -19.99 21.47 -9.33
N ASP A 181 -21.29 21.17 -9.40
CA ASP A 181 -22.19 21.58 -10.48
C ASP A 181 -21.65 21.15 -11.86
N VAL A 182 -21.24 19.88 -11.98
CA VAL A 182 -20.69 19.31 -13.23
C VAL A 182 -21.43 18.04 -13.64
N PRO A 183 -21.38 17.63 -14.92
CA PRO A 183 -21.94 16.36 -15.34
C PRO A 183 -21.32 15.16 -14.60
N PRO A 184 -22.04 14.05 -14.43
CA PRO A 184 -21.52 12.84 -13.75
C PRO A 184 -20.20 12.32 -14.31
N ASP A 185 -20.01 12.32 -15.63
CA ASP A 185 -18.74 11.94 -16.27
C ASP A 185 -17.58 12.84 -15.81
N SER A 186 -17.82 14.15 -15.67
CA SER A 186 -16.82 15.11 -15.17
C SER A 186 -16.47 14.85 -13.72
N ALA A 187 -17.47 14.58 -12.87
CA ALA A 187 -17.25 14.21 -11.47
C ALA A 187 -16.45 12.89 -11.34
N ALA A 188 -16.79 11.87 -12.12
CA ALA A 188 -16.05 10.62 -12.17
C ALA A 188 -14.57 10.83 -12.55
N LEU A 189 -14.32 11.63 -13.60
CA LEU A 189 -12.96 11.99 -14.02
C LEU A 189 -12.19 12.75 -12.93
N TYR A 190 -12.86 13.69 -12.24
CA TYR A 190 -12.24 14.45 -11.17
C TYR A 190 -11.85 13.57 -9.97
N LEU A 191 -12.72 12.64 -9.54
CA LEU A 191 -12.40 11.66 -8.49
C LEU A 191 -11.20 10.77 -8.87
N GLN A 192 -11.10 10.36 -10.14
CA GLN A 192 -9.96 9.63 -10.68
C GLN A 192 -8.67 10.46 -10.59
N LEU A 193 -8.71 11.75 -10.93
CA LEU A 193 -7.56 12.65 -10.84
C LEU A 193 -7.12 12.90 -9.40
N LEU A 194 -8.06 13.05 -8.46
CA LEU A 194 -7.76 13.20 -7.03
C LEU A 194 -7.04 11.99 -6.43
N THR A 195 -7.38 10.78 -6.88
CA THR A 195 -7.12 9.55 -6.10
C THR A 195 -6.08 8.63 -6.73
N LEU A 196 -6.07 8.54 -8.06
CA LEU A 196 -5.27 7.54 -8.76
C LEU A 196 -3.85 8.08 -9.01
N SER A 197 -2.87 7.19 -8.88
CA SER A 197 -1.45 7.53 -9.10
C SER A 197 -1.16 7.86 -10.57
N ALA A 198 -1.70 7.05 -11.50
CA ALA A 198 -1.45 7.20 -12.94
C ALA A 198 -2.74 7.20 -13.80
N PRO A 199 -3.60 8.23 -13.68
CA PRO A 199 -4.80 8.38 -14.49
C PRO A 199 -4.45 8.92 -15.88
N THR A 200 -3.69 8.15 -16.67
CA THR A 200 -3.36 8.49 -18.06
C THR A 200 -4.63 8.48 -18.92
N ASP A 201 -4.65 9.23 -20.03
CA ASP A 201 -5.80 9.25 -20.95
C ASP A 201 -6.13 7.83 -21.46
N ARG A 202 -5.10 6.98 -21.64
CA ARG A 202 -5.28 5.57 -22.00
C ARG A 202 -5.99 4.79 -20.90
N ASN A 203 -5.56 4.95 -19.66
CA ASN A 203 -6.11 4.22 -18.52
C ASN A 203 -7.54 4.66 -18.20
N VAL A 204 -7.78 5.97 -18.13
CA VAL A 204 -9.12 6.55 -17.90
C VAL A 204 -10.10 6.06 -18.98
N ARG A 205 -9.70 6.06 -20.25
CA ARG A 205 -10.54 5.49 -21.32
C ARG A 205 -10.77 3.99 -21.18
N LYS A 206 -9.75 3.22 -20.80
CA LYS A 206 -9.88 1.78 -20.55
C LYS A 206 -10.88 1.49 -19.44
N TRP A 207 -10.71 2.14 -18.28
CA TRP A 207 -11.52 1.88 -17.09
C TRP A 207 -12.98 2.28 -17.28
N ASN A 208 -13.22 3.49 -17.79
CA ASN A 208 -14.57 4.02 -17.98
C ASN A 208 -15.22 3.58 -19.31
N ARG A 209 -14.51 2.80 -20.15
CA ARG A 209 -14.91 2.43 -21.53
C ARG A 209 -15.24 3.64 -22.40
N TRP A 210 -14.48 4.72 -22.26
CA TRP A 210 -14.72 5.98 -22.96
C TRP A 210 -13.99 6.09 -24.31
N THR A 211 -14.66 6.73 -25.26
CA THR A 211 -14.01 7.24 -26.47
C THR A 211 -13.15 8.47 -26.12
N PRO A 212 -12.15 8.84 -26.96
CA PRO A 212 -11.39 10.08 -26.77
C PRO A 212 -12.28 11.34 -26.74
N ALA A 213 -13.37 11.34 -27.52
CA ALA A 213 -14.32 12.44 -27.55
C ALA A 213 -15.09 12.57 -26.22
N ARG A 214 -15.51 11.44 -25.63
CA ARG A 214 -16.19 11.44 -24.31
C ARG A 214 -15.26 11.90 -23.19
N LEU A 215 -13.99 11.47 -23.20
CA LEU A 215 -12.99 11.98 -22.25
C LEU A 215 -12.83 13.50 -22.36
N ARG A 216 -12.75 14.04 -23.59
CA ARG A 216 -12.66 15.49 -23.79
C ARG A 216 -13.90 16.20 -23.23
N LYS A 217 -15.10 15.72 -23.57
CA LYS A 217 -16.37 16.24 -23.06
C LYS A 217 -16.47 16.20 -21.53
N ALA A 218 -15.92 15.16 -20.89
CA ALA A 218 -15.85 15.06 -19.43
C ALA A 218 -14.84 16.06 -18.82
N ALA A 219 -13.74 16.36 -19.51
CA ALA A 219 -12.73 17.29 -19.05
C ALA A 219 -13.14 18.77 -19.20
N ASP A 220 -13.89 19.12 -20.24
CA ASP A 220 -14.18 20.52 -20.56
C ASP A 220 -14.90 21.30 -19.42
N PRO A 221 -15.93 20.73 -18.73
CA PRO A 221 -16.55 21.40 -17.58
C PRO A 221 -15.63 21.59 -16.37
N LEU A 222 -14.66 20.69 -16.18
CA LEU A 222 -13.68 20.80 -15.09
C LEU A 222 -12.70 21.94 -15.35
N VAL A 223 -12.23 22.06 -16.60
CA VAL A 223 -11.36 23.16 -17.02
C VAL A 223 -12.10 24.49 -16.96
N ALA A 224 -13.36 24.54 -17.41
CA ALA A 224 -14.15 25.77 -17.39
C ALA A 224 -14.46 26.29 -15.98
N ARG A 225 -14.32 25.44 -14.95
CA ARG A 225 -14.50 25.79 -13.53
C ARG A 225 -13.16 25.87 -12.77
N ASP A 226 -12.03 25.84 -13.48
CA ASP A 226 -10.68 25.87 -12.91
C ASP A 226 -10.39 24.75 -11.88
N LEU A 227 -11.17 23.66 -11.91
CA LEU A 227 -10.95 22.49 -11.03
C LEU A 227 -9.75 21.66 -11.47
N VAL A 228 -9.34 21.80 -12.74
CA VAL A 228 -8.18 21.17 -13.34
C VAL A 228 -7.52 22.15 -14.30
N VAL A 229 -6.21 22.01 -14.46
CA VAL A 229 -5.41 22.81 -15.39
C VAL A 229 -4.95 21.97 -16.57
N ARG A 230 -4.87 22.59 -17.76
CA ARG A 230 -4.27 21.96 -18.93
C ARG A 230 -2.76 22.18 -18.90
N HIS A 231 -2.02 21.11 -18.71
CA HIS A 231 -0.57 21.10 -18.81
C HIS A 231 -0.12 19.88 -19.62
N GLU A 232 1.06 19.99 -20.23
CA GLU A 232 1.70 18.88 -20.92
C GLU A 232 3.03 18.59 -20.24
N HIS A 233 3.07 17.47 -19.51
CA HIS A 233 4.30 16.90 -19.00
C HIS A 233 4.67 15.71 -19.85
N ARG A 234 5.90 15.72 -20.39
CA ARG A 234 6.47 14.58 -21.10
C ARG A 234 6.32 13.32 -20.24
N ASP A 235 5.99 12.19 -20.88
CA ASP A 235 5.93 10.85 -20.25
C ASP A 235 4.77 10.61 -19.25
N THR A 236 3.82 11.54 -19.09
CA THR A 236 2.64 11.33 -18.23
C THR A 236 1.43 10.73 -18.96
N GLY A 237 1.36 10.88 -20.29
CA GLY A 237 0.25 10.34 -21.10
C GLY A 237 -1.13 10.93 -20.79
N ARG A 238 -1.18 12.14 -20.20
CA ARG A 238 -2.41 12.90 -19.92
C ARG A 238 -2.21 14.40 -20.16
N LYS A 239 -3.31 15.12 -20.33
CA LYS A 239 -3.33 16.56 -20.67
C LYS A 239 -3.97 17.47 -19.62
N ILE A 240 -4.49 16.88 -18.55
CA ILE A 240 -5.13 17.60 -17.45
C ILE A 240 -4.57 17.11 -16.12
N PHE A 241 -4.41 18.05 -15.20
CA PHE A 241 -3.81 17.85 -13.88
C PHE A 241 -4.63 18.63 -12.85
N LEU A 242 -4.57 18.22 -11.59
CA LEU A 242 -5.07 19.08 -10.52
C LEU A 242 -4.23 20.36 -10.48
N PRO A 243 -4.81 21.49 -10.04
CA PRO A 243 -4.05 22.69 -9.72
C PRO A 243 -2.92 22.35 -8.73
N GLY A 244 -1.80 23.07 -8.88
CA GLY A 244 -0.69 23.02 -7.94
C GLY A 244 0.58 22.38 -8.47
N PRO A 245 1.62 22.27 -7.62
CA PRO A 245 2.91 21.77 -8.04
C PRO A 245 2.89 20.27 -8.32
N CYS A 246 3.84 19.84 -9.16
CA CYS A 246 4.12 18.43 -9.38
C CYS A 246 5.47 18.03 -8.77
N THR A 247 5.58 16.75 -8.41
CA THR A 247 6.81 16.13 -7.93
C THR A 247 7.93 16.21 -8.97
N GLN A 248 9.16 16.27 -8.48
CA GLN A 248 10.36 16.20 -9.32
C GLN A 248 10.69 14.72 -9.56
N GLY A 249 10.45 14.22 -10.78
CA GLY A 249 10.78 12.85 -11.17
C GLY A 249 9.81 12.28 -12.22
N PRO A 250 10.23 11.31 -13.05
CA PRO A 250 9.38 10.75 -14.09
C PRO A 250 8.54 9.55 -13.59
N PRO A 251 7.21 9.50 -13.84
CA PRO A 251 6.39 10.60 -14.36
C PRO A 251 6.02 11.59 -13.24
N PRO A 252 5.96 12.90 -13.52
CA PRO A 252 5.52 13.90 -12.54
C PRO A 252 4.09 13.62 -12.04
N GLN A 253 3.89 13.75 -10.73
CA GLN A 253 2.59 13.61 -10.06
C GLN A 253 2.27 14.86 -9.24
N GLU A 254 1.00 15.22 -9.15
CA GLU A 254 0.55 16.35 -8.32
C GLU A 254 0.93 16.10 -6.85
N THR A 255 1.64 17.04 -6.21
CA THR A 255 2.12 16.88 -4.82
C THR A 255 0.97 16.63 -3.84
N TRP A 256 -0.21 17.18 -4.16
CA TRP A 256 -1.49 16.87 -3.53
C TRP A 256 -1.68 15.38 -3.19
N LYS A 257 -1.29 14.47 -4.09
CA LYS A 257 -1.48 13.02 -3.88
C LYS A 257 -0.54 12.45 -2.82
N ALA A 258 0.66 13.00 -2.71
CA ALA A 258 1.60 12.64 -1.65
C ALA A 258 1.07 13.14 -0.30
N ASP A 259 0.58 14.38 -0.26
CA ASP A 259 -0.01 14.98 0.95
C ASP A 259 -1.26 14.21 1.39
N LEU A 260 -2.15 13.86 0.46
CA LEU A 260 -3.32 13.02 0.70
C LEU A 260 -2.94 11.68 1.30
N LYS A 261 -1.92 11.01 0.74
CA LYS A 261 -1.44 9.72 1.24
C LYS A 261 -0.83 9.87 2.64
N ALA A 262 -0.03 10.89 2.87
CA ALA A 262 0.56 11.16 4.18
C ALA A 262 -0.51 11.44 5.25
N ALA A 263 -1.52 12.25 4.92
CA ALA A 263 -2.66 12.52 5.81
C ALA A 263 -3.44 11.24 6.14
N ALA A 264 -3.76 10.43 5.13
CA ALA A 264 -4.45 9.16 5.32
C ALA A 264 -3.65 8.16 6.17
N ASP A 265 -2.34 8.06 5.91
CA ASP A 265 -1.44 7.16 6.63
C ASP A 265 -1.16 7.65 8.07
N ALA A 266 -1.24 8.96 8.33
CA ALA A 266 -1.17 9.50 9.69
C ALA A 266 -2.46 9.23 10.50
N GLU A 267 -3.62 9.27 9.84
CA GLU A 267 -4.93 9.01 10.46
C GLU A 267 -5.12 7.52 10.79
N ASP A 268 -4.70 6.62 9.90
CA ASP A 268 -4.67 5.18 10.15
C ASP A 268 -3.34 4.56 9.67
N PRO A 269 -2.29 4.59 10.52
CA PRO A 269 -0.98 4.01 10.20
C PRO A 269 -1.03 2.50 9.95
N ARG A 270 -2.08 1.82 10.44
CA ARG A 270 -2.23 0.36 10.32
C ARG A 270 -2.91 -0.04 9.02
N THR A 271 -3.52 0.90 8.31
CA THR A 271 -4.15 0.66 7.00
C THR A 271 -3.69 1.72 6.00
N PRO A 272 -2.49 1.54 5.41
CA PRO A 272 -1.96 2.51 4.47
C PRO A 272 -2.95 2.77 3.34
N PHE A 273 -3.02 4.02 2.87
CA PHE A 273 -3.98 4.49 1.87
C PHE A 273 -4.05 3.61 0.62
N VAL A 274 -2.90 3.08 0.19
CA VAL A 274 -2.79 2.21 -0.99
C VAL A 274 -3.38 0.82 -0.80
N TRP A 275 -3.57 0.39 0.46
CA TRP A 275 -4.18 -0.88 0.87
C TRP A 275 -5.68 -0.75 1.20
N ARG A 276 -6.26 0.45 1.04
CA ARG A 276 -7.71 0.63 1.12
C ARG A 276 -8.37 0.23 -0.21
N PRO A 277 -9.57 -0.37 -0.19
CA PRO A 277 -10.40 -0.50 -1.39
C PRO A 277 -10.52 0.83 -2.14
N LEU A 278 -10.55 0.78 -3.48
CA LEU A 278 -10.62 2.01 -4.28
C LEU A 278 -11.84 2.90 -4.01
N PRO A 279 -13.06 2.36 -3.77
CA PRO A 279 -14.19 3.17 -3.31
C PRO A 279 -13.86 4.00 -2.07
N ASP A 280 -13.27 3.38 -1.05
CA ASP A 280 -12.88 4.04 0.20
C ASP A 280 -11.80 5.12 -0.05
N ARG A 281 -10.89 4.87 -1.00
CA ARG A 281 -9.89 5.85 -1.41
C ARG A 281 -10.52 7.06 -2.11
N PHE A 282 -11.51 6.84 -2.98
CA PHE A 282 -12.25 7.93 -3.63
C PHE A 282 -13.00 8.77 -2.60
N THR A 283 -13.71 8.13 -1.67
CA THR A 283 -14.43 8.79 -0.58
C THR A 283 -13.48 9.62 0.28
N TYR A 284 -12.35 9.06 0.69
CA TYR A 284 -11.35 9.77 1.47
C TYR A 284 -10.78 10.98 0.70
N ALA A 285 -10.36 10.78 -0.55
CA ALA A 285 -9.80 11.83 -1.39
C ALA A 285 -10.78 12.99 -1.62
N TRP A 286 -12.05 12.67 -1.86
CA TRP A 286 -13.12 13.66 -2.01
C TRP A 286 -13.30 14.52 -0.76
N HIS A 287 -13.48 13.89 0.40
CA HIS A 287 -13.67 14.62 1.66
C HIS A 287 -12.43 15.39 2.09
N HIS A 288 -11.23 14.88 1.81
CA HIS A 288 -9.98 15.60 2.04
C HIS A 288 -9.89 16.85 1.16
N ALA A 289 -10.19 16.73 -0.14
CA ALA A 289 -10.21 17.86 -1.08
C ALA A 289 -11.23 18.95 -0.71
N HIS A 290 -12.33 18.61 -0.03
CA HIS A 290 -13.30 19.60 0.44
C HIS A 290 -12.77 20.47 1.57
N LYS A 291 -11.94 19.88 2.44
CA LYS A 291 -11.34 20.57 3.59
C LYS A 291 -10.05 21.29 3.21
N HIS A 292 -9.32 20.68 2.28
CA HIS A 292 -8.01 21.12 1.83
C HIS A 292 -8.00 21.01 0.30
N PRO A 293 -8.53 21.98 -0.46
CA PRO A 293 -8.55 21.85 -1.93
C PRO A 293 -7.12 21.79 -2.50
N PRO A 294 -6.90 21.06 -3.62
CA PRO A 294 -5.66 21.18 -4.39
C PRO A 294 -5.39 22.66 -4.72
N ALA A 295 -4.17 23.12 -4.44
CA ALA A 295 -3.77 24.53 -4.46
C ALA A 295 -3.66 25.13 -5.87
#